data_AF-X1S6T5-F1
#
_entry.id   AF-X1S6T5-F1
#
_cell.length_a   1.000
_cell.length_b   1.000
_cell.length_c   1.000
_cell.angle_alpha   90.00
_cell.angle_beta   90.00
_cell.angle_gamma   90.00
#
_symmetry.space_group_name_H-M   'P 1'
#
loop_
_entity.id
_entity.type
_entity.pdbx_description
1 polymer ?
#
loop_
_entity_poly.entity_id
_entity_poly.type
_entity_poly.pdbx_seq_one_letter_code
_entity_poly.pdbx_strand_id
1 'polypeptide(L)' 'EDQSWQALAGVWEQLVAIKKAVEEEAGVTKEILPGGMIRCTDKQGNVITREPFPYEVGGD' A
#
# COMPACT_ATOMS: atom_id res chain seq x y z
N GLU A 1 -15.03 15.41 13.11
CA GLU A 1 -14.65 14.18 12.39
C GLU A 1 -15.90 13.37 12.11
N ASP A 2 -15.99 12.84 10.89
CA ASP A 2 -17.22 12.36 10.27
C ASP A 2 -17.48 10.89 10.70
N GLN A 3 -18.64 10.61 11.31
CA GLN A 3 -19.03 9.27 11.80
C GLN A 3 -19.01 8.20 10.68
N SER A 4 -19.08 8.64 9.42
CA SER A 4 -19.00 7.80 8.24
C SER A 4 -17.65 7.07 8.09
N TRP A 5 -16.54 7.70 8.44
CA TRP A 5 -15.20 7.09 8.35
C TRP A 5 -15.00 5.96 9.37
N GLN A 6 -15.53 6.12 10.58
CA GLN A 6 -15.46 5.08 11.61
C GLN A 6 -16.22 3.81 11.21
N ALA A 7 -17.35 3.96 10.53
CA ALA A 7 -18.13 2.82 10.04
C ALA A 7 -17.42 2.04 8.92
N LEU A 8 -16.53 2.70 8.17
CA LEU A 8 -15.80 2.10 7.04
C LEU A 8 -14.39 1.62 7.39
N ALA A 9 -13.88 1.92 8.59
CA ALA A 9 -12.54 1.53 9.02
C ALA A 9 -12.26 0.03 8.85
N GLY A 10 -13.22 -0.83 9.25
CA GLY A 10 -13.06 -2.28 9.09
C GLY A 10 -13.03 -2.74 7.63
N VAL A 11 -13.77 -2.09 6.74
CA VAL A 11 -13.72 -2.39 5.29
C VAL A 11 -12.39 -1.95 4.71
N TRP A 12 -11.90 -0.78 5.12
CA TRP A 12 -10.59 -0.29 4.71
C TRP A 12 -9.46 -1.24 5.10
N GLU A 13 -9.44 -1.71 6.35
CA GLU A 13 -8.45 -2.69 6.84
C GLU A 13 -8.48 -3.99 6.02
N GLN A 14 -9.68 -4.50 5.70
CA GLN A 14 -9.83 -5.69 4.84
C GLN A 14 -9.27 -5.47 3.44
N LEU A 15 -9.53 -4.31 2.83
CA LEU A 15 -9.01 -3.98 1.50
C LEU A 15 -7.49 -3.84 1.51
N VAL A 16 -6.91 -3.22 2.55
CA VAL A 16 -5.45 -3.14 2.73
C VAL A 16 -4.85 -4.54 2.89
N ALA A 17 -5.48 -5.41 3.68
CA ALA A 17 -5.03 -6.79 3.87
C ALA A 17 -5.04 -7.60 2.56
N ILE A 18 -6.15 -7.53 1.81
CA ILE A 18 -6.27 -8.19 0.49
C ILE A 18 -5.18 -7.67 -0.46
N LYS A 19 -4.98 -6.35 -0.50
CA LYS A 19 -3.95 -5.75 -1.35
C LYS A 19 -2.55 -6.25 -1.00
N LYS A 20 -2.20 -6.32 0.30
CA LYS A 20 -0.90 -6.84 0.76
C LYS A 20 -0.71 -8.31 0.35
N ALA A 21 -1.73 -9.14 0.51
CA ALA A 21 -1.68 -10.55 0.11
C ALA A 21 -1.45 -10.71 -1.40
N VAL A 22 -2.17 -9.96 -2.24
CA VAL A 22 -1.99 -9.99 -3.70
C VAL A 22 -0.58 -9.52 -4.10
N GLU A 23 -0.04 -8.50 -3.44
CA GLU A 23 1.32 -8.01 -3.69
C GLU A 23 2.37 -9.06 -3.29
N GLU A 24 2.18 -9.77 -2.17
CA GLU A 24 3.04 -10.86 -1.74
C GLU A 24 3.03 -12.04 -2.74
N GLU A 25 1.84 -12.49 -3.17
CA GLU A 25 1.68 -13.54 -4.19
C GLU A 25 2.30 -13.16 -5.55
N ALA A 26 2.26 -11.86 -5.88
CA ALA A 26 2.89 -11.31 -7.08
C ALA A 26 4.42 -11.11 -6.92
N GLY A 27 4.97 -11.33 -5.73
CA GLY A 27 6.39 -11.14 -5.42
C GLY A 27 6.81 -9.67 -5.51
N VAL A 28 5.91 -8.75 -5.12
CA VAL A 28 6.18 -7.31 -5.15
C VAL A 28 7.10 -6.93 -4.01
N THR A 29 8.24 -6.34 -4.36
CA THR A 29 9.14 -5.68 -3.42
C THR A 29 8.93 -4.18 -3.46
N LYS A 30 9.13 -3.50 -2.33
CA LYS A 30 8.91 -2.06 -2.20
C LYS A 30 10.11 -1.38 -1.56
N GLU A 31 10.47 -0.22 -2.09
CA GLU A 31 11.58 0.61 -1.62
C GLU A 31 11.12 2.07 -1.55
N ILE A 32 11.33 2.73 -0.41
CA ILE A 32 11.15 4.18 -0.30
C ILE A 32 12.39 4.87 -0.86
N LEU A 33 12.20 5.68 -1.89
CA LEU A 33 13.25 6.43 -2.56
C LEU A 33 13.56 7.75 -1.83
N PRO A 34 14.77 8.31 -2.03
CA PRO A 34 15.04 9.69 -1.68
C PRO A 34 13.99 10.62 -2.31
N GLY A 35 13.32 11.42 -1.49
CA GLY A 35 12.18 12.25 -1.91
C GLY A 35 10.81 11.68 -1.53
N GLY A 36 10.75 10.52 -0.86
CA GLY A 36 9.52 10.00 -0.25
C GLY A 36 8.62 9.21 -1.20
N MET A 37 9.01 9.06 -2.47
CA MET A 37 8.31 8.20 -3.43
C MET A 37 8.54 6.73 -3.10
N ILE A 38 7.58 5.86 -3.42
CA ILE A 38 7.74 4.41 -3.32
C ILE A 38 7.96 3.80 -4.71
N ARG A 39 9.00 2.97 -4.82
CA ARG A 39 9.25 2.10 -5.96
C ARG A 39 8.71 0.72 -5.64
N CYS A 40 7.88 0.17 -6.53
CA CYS A 40 7.41 -1.21 -6.45
C CYS A 40 7.94 -2.00 -7.64
N THR A 41 8.49 -3.18 -7.38
CA THR A 41 9.01 -4.10 -8.40
C THR A 41 8.36 -5.47 -8.24
N ASP A 42 7.73 -5.98 -9.29
CA ASP A 42 7.13 -7.33 -9.26
C ASP A 42 8.15 -8.44 -9.60
N LYS A 43 7.73 -9.71 -9.47
CA LYS A 43 8.57 -10.87 -9.82
C LYS A 43 8.99 -10.97 -11.28
N GLN A 44 8.34 -10.23 -12.18
CA GLN A 44 8.67 -10.18 -13.62
C GLN A 44 9.65 -9.04 -13.93
N GLY A 45 10.00 -8.22 -12.93
CA GLY A 45 10.85 -7.04 -13.09
C GLY A 45 10.11 -5.81 -13.59
N ASN A 46 8.78 -5.81 -13.60
CA ASN A 46 8.01 -4.60 -13.90
C ASN A 46 8.14 -3.63 -12.74
N VAL A 47 8.37 -2.35 -13.05
CA VAL A 47 8.61 -1.31 -12.06
C VAL A 47 7.58 -0.19 -12.19
N ILE A 48 7.00 0.21 -11.07
CA ILE A 48 6.24 1.45 -10.95
C ILE A 48 6.86 2.34 -9.86
N THR A 49 6.74 3.66 -10.02
CA THR A 49 7.10 4.64 -8.99
C THR A 49 5.91 5.55 -8.77
N ARG A 50 5.50 5.72 -7.51
CA ARG A 50 4.33 6.55 -7.13
C ARG A 50 4.52 7.13 -5.74
N GLU A 51 3.61 8.00 -5.33
CA GLU A 51 3.51 8.39 -3.93
C GLU A 51 3.07 7.18 -3.08
N PRO A 52 3.59 7.05 -1.85
CA PRO A 52 3.19 5.99 -0.94
C PRO A 52 1.75 6.20 -0.48
N PHE A 53 1.03 5.11 -0.27
CA PHE A 53 -0.25 5.18 0.43
C PHE A 53 0.00 5.43 1.93
N PRO A 54 -0.95 6.04 2.65
CA PRO A 54 -0.79 6.33 4.08
C PRO A 54 -0.35 5.12 4.91
N TYR A 55 -0.94 3.94 4.65
CA TYR A 55 -0.62 2.71 5.36
C TYR A 55 0.77 2.11 5.03
N GLU A 56 1.47 2.62 4.01
CA GLU A 56 2.81 2.14 3.60
C GLU A 56 3.94 2.91 4.28
N VAL A 57 3.65 4.12 4.77
CA VAL A 57 4.61 5.00 5.45
C VAL A 57 4.36 5.13 6.95
N GLY A 58 3.45 4.32 7.51
CA GLY A 58 3.15 4.30 8.94
C GLY A 58 2.21 5.42 9.39
N GLY A 59 1.26 5.83 8.53
CA GLY A 59 0.14 6.66 8.95
C GLY A 59 -0.92 5.80 9.64
N ASP A 60 -1.06 5.98 10.96
CA ASP A 60 -2.29 5.66 11.69
C ASP A 60 -3.46 6.55 11.21
#